data_AF-A0A376FQ27-F1
#
_entry.id   AF-A0A376FQ27-F1
#
_cell.length_a   1.000
_cell.length_b   1.000
_cell.length_c   1.000
_cell.angle_alpha   90.00
_cell.angle_beta   90.00
_cell.angle_gamma   90.00
#
_symmetry.space_group_name_H-M   'P 1'
#
loop_
_entity.id
_entity.type
_entity.pdbx_description
1 polymer ?
#
loop_
_entity_poly.entity_id
_entity_poly.type
_entity_poly.pdbx_seq_one_letter_code
_entity_poly.pdbx_strand_id
1 'polypeptide(L)'
;MPAGARFWHVLDARCGKDVAVNWLIEQYREQEEIEPTTLGLGDGPNDAPLLDSVDFAVVIKGINRQGITLRDDNPARVYHTRQPGPAGWQEGLDHFLS
;
A
#
# COMPACT_ATOMS: atom_id res chain seq x y z
N MET A 1 5.94 26.73 9.43
CA MET A 1 5.32 25.60 8.72
C MET A 1 6.29 24.44 8.85
N PRO A 2 6.09 23.47 9.76
CA PRO A 2 7.05 22.38 9.86
C PRO A 2 6.91 21.51 8.61
N ALA A 3 8.02 21.35 7.91
CA ALA A 3 8.24 20.23 7.01
C ALA A 3 8.54 18.99 7.89
N GLY A 4 7.81 17.90 7.69
CA GLY A 4 7.96 16.64 8.45
C GLY A 4 6.56 16.14 8.86
N ALA A 5 6.11 14.93 8.51
CA ALA A 5 6.82 13.71 8.15
C ALA A 5 6.38 13.17 6.79
N ARG A 6 7.27 12.46 6.11
CA ARG A 6 6.95 11.71 4.89
C ARG A 6 7.53 10.30 5.04
N PHE A 7 6.88 9.49 5.85
CA PHE A 7 7.17 8.06 5.88
C PHE A 7 6.04 7.35 5.16
N TRP A 8 6.35 6.76 4.01
CA TRP A 8 5.44 5.89 3.27
C TRP A 8 5.62 4.47 3.80
N HIS A 9 4.62 3.97 4.53
CA HIS A 9 4.62 2.58 4.98
C HIS A 9 4.03 1.71 3.88
N VAL A 10 4.89 0.89 3.27
CA VAL A 10 4.57 -0.08 2.22
C VAL A 10 4.22 -1.40 2.90
N LEU A 11 2.94 -1.77 2.90
CA LEU A 11 2.46 -3.00 3.53
C LEU A 11 2.29 -4.10 2.46
N ASP A 12 3.03 -5.21 2.62
CA ASP A 12 2.92 -6.41 1.79
C ASP A 12 2.02 -7.43 2.50
N ALA A 13 0.88 -7.76 1.91
CA ALA A 13 -0.14 -8.61 2.51
C ALA A 13 0.14 -10.13 2.44
N ARG A 14 1.25 -10.57 1.83
CA ARG A 14 1.52 -12.01 1.65
C ARG A 14 2.52 -12.61 2.65
N CYS A 15 1.95 -13.44 3.53
CA CYS A 15 2.48 -14.54 4.35
C CYS A 15 3.97 -14.50 4.76
N GLY A 16 4.22 -14.23 6.05
CA GLY A 16 5.50 -14.41 6.75
C GLY A 16 6.22 -13.11 7.12
N LYS A 17 5.83 -11.99 6.51
CA LYS A 17 6.38 -10.63 6.75
C LYS A 17 5.51 -9.78 7.68
N ASP A 18 4.32 -10.26 7.99
CA ASP A 18 3.28 -9.68 8.83
C ASP A 18 3.78 -9.34 10.25
N VAL A 19 4.65 -10.16 10.83
CA VAL A 19 5.25 -9.89 12.15
C VAL A 19 6.26 -8.74 12.09
N ALA A 20 7.10 -8.69 11.04
CA ALA A 20 8.13 -7.65 10.88
C ALA A 20 7.52 -6.29 10.54
N VAL A 21 6.46 -6.29 9.73
CA VAL A 21 5.72 -5.09 9.33
C VAL A 21 4.94 -4.51 10.51
N ASN A 22 4.24 -5.34 11.29
CA ASN A 22 3.53 -4.88 12.49
C ASN A 22 4.50 -4.35 13.55
N TRP A 23 5.63 -5.02 13.78
CA TRP A 23 6.68 -4.53 14.67
C TRP A 23 7.23 -3.17 14.21
N LEU A 24 7.49 -3.00 12.90
CA LEU A 24 7.99 -1.74 12.37
C LEU A 24 6.95 -0.60 12.52
N ILE A 25 5.67 -0.88 12.28
CA ILE A 25 4.59 0.11 12.48
C ILE A 25 4.45 0.50 13.96
N GLU A 26 4.49 -0.49 14.87
CA GLU A 26 4.40 -0.24 16.32
C GLU A 26 5.55 0.62 16.82
N GLN A 27 6.78 0.37 16.37
CA GLN A 27 7.94 1.18 16.74
C GLN A 27 7.85 2.63 16.25
N TYR A 28 7.30 2.87 15.05
CA TYR A 28 7.11 4.24 14.55
C TYR A 28 5.96 4.97 15.27
N ARG A 29 4.87 4.26 15.61
CA ARG A 29 3.74 4.83 16.37
C ARG A 29 4.10 5.21 17.81
N GLU A 30 5.03 4.50 18.44
CA GLU A 30 5.46 4.79 19.81
C GLU A 30 6.40 6.01 19.92
N GLN A 31 7.07 6.44 18.83
CA GLN A 31 8.12 7.46 18.91
C GLN A 31 7.78 8.83 18.32
N GLU A 32 6.88 8.93 17.34
CA GLU A 32 6.73 10.15 16.55
C GLU A 32 5.26 10.61 16.64
N GLU A 33 4.97 11.74 17.31
CA GLU A 33 3.62 12.35 17.44
C GLU A 33 3.07 12.85 16.07
N ILE A 34 2.93 11.96 15.09
CA ILE A 34 2.68 12.28 13.69
C ILE A 34 1.68 11.26 13.11
N GLU A 35 0.67 11.74 12.38
CA GLU A 35 -0.19 10.90 11.54
C GLU A 35 0.53 10.57 10.22
N PRO A 36 0.94 9.31 9.98
CA PRO A 36 1.64 8.95 8.75
C PRO A 36 0.68 8.81 7.57
N THR A 37 1.11 9.21 6.38
CA THR A 37 0.43 8.86 5.12
C THR A 37 0.80 7.43 4.72
N THR A 38 -0.21 6.61 4.45
CA THR A 38 -0.06 5.17 4.21
C THR A 38 -0.26 4.80 2.74
N LEU A 39 0.54 3.85 2.24
CA LEU A 39 0.46 3.34 0.87
C LEU A 39 0.44 1.80 0.88
N GLY A 40 -0.70 1.21 0.57
CA GLY A 40 -0.86 -0.25 0.47
C GLY A 40 -0.65 -0.75 -0.97
N LEU A 41 -0.03 -1.92 -1.14
CA LEU A 41 0.11 -2.56 -2.45
C LEU A 41 -0.39 -4.00 -2.36
N GLY A 42 -1.24 -4.41 -3.30
CA GLY A 42 -1.83 -5.75 -3.33
C GLY A 42 -2.07 -6.25 -4.75
N ASP A 43 -2.04 -7.56 -4.96
CA ASP A 43 -2.24 -8.21 -6.26
C ASP A 43 -3.31 -9.30 -6.26
N GLY A 44 -3.99 -9.51 -5.12
CA GLY A 44 -5.04 -10.52 -4.96
C GLY A 44 -6.22 -10.07 -4.11
N PRO A 45 -7.35 -10.79 -4.18
CA PRO A 45 -8.60 -10.40 -3.53
C PRO A 45 -8.50 -10.35 -1.99
N ASN A 46 -7.57 -11.08 -1.38
CA ASN A 46 -7.32 -11.03 0.05
C ASN A 46 -6.72 -9.70 0.53
N ASP A 47 -6.22 -8.88 -0.40
CA ASP A 47 -5.58 -7.61 -0.09
C ASP A 47 -6.60 -6.45 -0.03
N ALA A 48 -7.84 -6.66 -0.51
CA ALA A 48 -8.87 -5.62 -0.54
C ALA A 48 -9.12 -4.95 0.83
N PRO A 49 -9.22 -5.67 1.96
CA PRO A 49 -9.39 -5.04 3.27
C PRO A 49 -8.22 -4.13 3.67
N LEU A 50 -6.99 -4.50 3.30
CA LEU A 50 -5.81 -3.67 3.54
C LEU A 50 -5.86 -2.41 2.68
N LEU A 51 -6.11 -2.56 1.38
CA LEU A 51 -6.14 -1.47 0.41
C LEU A 51 -7.30 -0.48 0.64
N ASP A 52 -8.36 -0.90 1.32
CA ASP A 52 -9.44 -0.02 1.80
C ASP A 52 -9.09 0.75 3.08
N SER A 53 -8.05 0.34 3.82
CA SER A 53 -7.65 0.94 5.11
C SER A 53 -6.51 1.96 5.02
N VAL A 54 -5.90 2.11 3.83
CA VAL A 54 -4.77 2.99 3.57
C VAL A 54 -5.20 4.25 2.82
N ASP A 55 -4.44 5.32 2.99
CA ASP A 55 -4.70 6.60 2.32
C ASP A 55 -4.57 6.46 0.80
N PHE A 56 -3.56 5.73 0.34
CA PHE A 56 -3.30 5.45 -1.07
C PHE A 56 -3.14 3.95 -1.30
N ALA A 57 -3.61 3.45 -2.43
CA ALA A 57 -3.57 2.03 -2.78
C ALA A 57 -3.01 1.82 -4.18
N VAL A 58 -2.17 0.80 -4.32
CA VAL A 58 -1.77 0.25 -5.62
C VAL A 58 -2.41 -1.12 -5.79
N VAL A 59 -3.29 -1.24 -6.77
CA VAL A 59 -3.81 -2.52 -7.24
C VAL A 59 -2.87 -3.02 -8.34
N ILE A 60 -2.05 -3.99 -8.00
CA ILE A 60 -1.14 -4.62 -8.93
C ILE A 60 -1.94 -5.55 -9.84
N LYS A 61 -1.67 -5.47 -11.13
CA LYS A 61 -2.28 -6.32 -12.14
C LYS A 61 -2.13 -7.80 -11.77
N GLY A 62 -3.25 -8.40 -11.36
CA GLY A 62 -3.32 -9.83 -11.11
C GLY A 62 -3.11 -10.64 -12.40
N ILE A 63 -2.46 -11.79 -12.28
CA ILE A 63 -2.32 -12.78 -13.36
C ILE A 63 -3.59 -13.65 -13.43
N ASN A 64 -4.33 -13.75 -12.33
CA ASN A 64 -5.56 -14.55 -12.20
C ASN A 64 -6.83 -13.71 -12.40
N ARG A 65 -7.93 -14.36 -12.80
CA ARG A 65 -9.24 -13.72 -13.10
C ARG A 65 -9.93 -13.05 -11.91
N GLN A 66 -9.58 -13.42 -10.68
CA GLN A 66 -10.13 -12.78 -9.48
C GLN A 66 -9.30 -11.54 -9.18
N GLY A 67 -9.77 -10.39 -9.69
CA GLY A 67 -9.20 -9.09 -9.38
C GLY A 67 -9.48 -8.63 -7.95
N ILE A 68 -8.95 -7.47 -7.60
CA ILE A 68 -9.23 -6.80 -6.34
C ILE A 68 -10.47 -5.92 -6.53
N THR A 69 -11.43 -6.03 -5.61
CA THR A 69 -12.58 -5.13 -5.56
C THR A 69 -12.47 -4.28 -4.31
N LEU A 70 -12.24 -2.98 -4.47
CA LEU A 70 -12.17 -2.01 -3.38
C LEU A 70 -13.53 -1.35 -3.13
N ARG A 71 -13.78 -0.91 -1.91
CA ARG A 71 -15.00 -0.17 -1.56
C ARG A 71 -14.99 1.25 -2.13
N ASP A 72 -13.80 1.86 -2.19
CA ASP A 72 -13.58 3.21 -2.71
C ASP A 72 -12.51 3.20 -3.81
N ASP A 73 -12.86 2.73 -5.01
CA ASP A 73 -11.91 2.65 -6.14
C ASP A 73 -11.80 3.99 -6.89
N ASN A 74 -11.33 5.02 -6.18
CA ASN A 74 -11.18 6.38 -6.70
C ASN A 74 -9.76 6.62 -7.24
N PRO A 75 -9.59 7.09 -8.50
CA PRO A 75 -8.27 7.41 -9.07
C PRO A 75 -7.45 8.44 -8.29
N ALA A 76 -8.07 9.25 -7.43
CA ALA A 76 -7.36 10.18 -6.56
C ALA A 76 -6.52 9.47 -5.47
N ARG A 77 -6.85 8.22 -5.13
CA ARG A 77 -6.15 7.42 -4.13
C ARG A 77 -5.67 6.06 -4.62
N VAL A 78 -6.32 5.49 -5.64
CA VAL A 78 -6.04 4.15 -6.14
C VAL A 78 -5.36 4.21 -7.50
N TYR A 79 -4.21 3.56 -7.62
CA TYR A 79 -3.51 3.34 -8.87
C TYR A 79 -3.56 1.87 -9.27
N HIS A 80 -4.02 1.58 -10.49
CA HIS A 80 -4.03 0.22 -11.06
C HIS A 80 -2.85 0.05 -12.01
N THR A 81 -1.96 -0.88 -11.69
CA THR A 81 -0.74 -1.07 -12.48
C THR A 81 -1.03 -1.75 -13.80
N ARG A 82 -0.18 -1.50 -14.79
CA ARG A 82 -0.23 -2.19 -16.09
C ARG A 82 0.61 -3.45 -16.10
N GLN A 83 1.64 -3.50 -15.26
CA GLN A 83 2.53 -4.64 -15.11
C GLN A 83 2.12 -5.54 -13.93
N PRO A 84 2.23 -6.87 -14.06
CA PRO A 84 2.03 -7.79 -12.94
C PRO A 84 3.29 -7.93 -12.07
N GLY A 85 3.12 -8.50 -10.88
CA GLY A 85 4.24 -8.95 -10.03
C GLY A 85 5.23 -7.82 -9.68
N PRO A 86 6.54 -8.10 -9.63
CA PRO A 86 7.55 -7.12 -9.21
C PRO A 86 7.60 -5.84 -10.06
N ALA A 87 7.30 -5.94 -11.36
CA ALA A 87 7.27 -4.78 -12.24
C ALA A 87 6.06 -3.87 -11.94
N GLY A 88 4.92 -4.46 -11.55
CA GLY A 88 3.75 -3.69 -11.08
C GLY A 88 4.03 -2.97 -9.76
N TRP A 89 4.75 -3.63 -8.86
CA TRP A 89 5.21 -3.00 -7.61
C TRP A 89 6.03 -1.73 -7.89
N GLN A 90 7.05 -1.84 -8.74
CA GLN A 90 7.87 -0.69 -9.12
C GLN A 90 7.02 0.42 -9.76
N GLU A 91 6.17 0.06 -10.72
CA GLU A 91 5.28 1.00 -11.40
C GLU A 91 4.39 1.80 -10.41
N GLY A 92 3.81 1.12 -9.43
CA GLY A 92 2.96 1.75 -8.42
C GLY A 92 3.74 2.64 -7.45
N LEU A 93 4.96 2.25 -7.07
CA LEU A 93 5.84 3.09 -6.25
C LEU A 93 6.27 4.34 -7.01
N ASP A 94 6.69 4.19 -8.27
CA ASP A 94 7.08 5.32 -9.12
C ASP A 94 5.93 6.31 -9.27
N HIS A 95 4.68 5.83 -9.38
CA HIS A 95 3.50 6.70 -9.50
C HIS A 95 3.29 7.65 -8.30
N PHE A 96 3.50 7.16 -7.07
CA PHE A 96 3.21 7.94 -5.85
C PHE A 96 4.44 8.63 -5.25
N LEU A 97 5.65 8.19 -5.60
CA LEU A 97 6.90 8.68 -5.00
C LEU A 97 7.73 9.60 -5.90
N SER A 98 7.39 9.72 -7.19
CA SER A 98 8.03 10.67 -8.13
C SER A 98 7.52 12.10 -7.97
#